data_AF-A0A9J6D840-F1
#
_entry.id   AF-A0A9J6D840-F1
#
_cell.length_a   1.000
_cell.length_b   1.000
_cell.length_c   1.000
_cell.angle_alpha   90.00
_cell.angle_beta   90.00
_cell.angle_gamma   90.00
#
_symmetry.space_group_name_H-M   'P 1'
#
loop_
_entity.id
_entity.type
_entity.pdbx_description
1 polymer ?
#
loop_
_entity_poly.entity_id
_entity_poly.type
_entity_poly.pdbx_seq_one_letter_code
_entity_poly.pdbx_strand_id
1 'polypeptide(L)'
;MNCCAHVLNNGLWNTFDDRYLAQELPDLLEQLQKVKAVVTFSKQRGLTSQLTHSVCQEICTRWNSKLAMIESMLSQYDAIENHLDSRGNLLLEDVNKTLLTEVAKFLEPFKEASEKLEQNEVVMLLLVLMYYTKLKKHLTADSTDS
;
A
#
# COMPACT_ATOMS: atom_id res chain seq x y z
N MET A 1 -10.82 -10.69 24.05
CA MET A 1 -10.16 -9.37 24.09
C MET A 1 -9.72 -9.07 22.66
N ASN A 2 -10.38 -8.14 21.97
CA ASN A 2 -9.93 -7.76 20.62
C ASN A 2 -8.64 -6.94 20.77
N CYS A 3 -7.53 -7.48 20.26
CA CYS A 3 -6.25 -6.78 20.22
C CYS A 3 -6.40 -5.49 19.40
N CYS A 4 -5.80 -4.38 19.84
CA CYS A 4 -5.86 -3.11 19.10
C CYS A 4 -5.29 -3.22 17.68
N ALA A 5 -4.26 -4.06 17.49
CA ALA A 5 -3.77 -4.43 16.16
C ALA A 5 -4.87 -5.09 15.31
N HIS A 6 -5.69 -5.98 15.89
CA HIS A 6 -6.80 -6.61 15.18
C HIS A 6 -7.89 -5.62 14.76
N VAL A 7 -8.21 -4.64 15.62
CA VAL A 7 -9.18 -3.57 15.28
C VAL A 7 -8.65 -2.68 14.15
N LEU A 8 -7.38 -2.26 14.24
CA LEU A 8 -6.71 -1.46 13.22
C LEU A 8 -6.68 -2.21 11.87
N ASN A 9 -6.25 -3.47 11.91
CA ASN A 9 -6.19 -4.35 10.74
C ASN A 9 -7.56 -4.55 10.10
N ASN A 10 -8.61 -4.79 10.89
CA ASN A 10 -9.97 -4.95 10.37
C ASN A 10 -10.49 -3.65 9.75
N GLY A 11 -10.24 -2.49 10.36
CA GLY A 11 -10.63 -1.21 9.79
C GLY A 11 -10.01 -1.01 8.40
N LEU A 12 -8.69 -1.15 8.32
CA LEU A 12 -7.94 -1.00 7.07
C LEU A 12 -8.33 -2.06 6.03
N TRP A 13 -8.53 -3.31 6.45
CA TRP A 13 -8.95 -4.39 5.55
C TRP A 13 -10.30 -4.08 4.89
N ASN A 14 -11.28 -3.57 5.66
CA ASN A 14 -12.57 -3.21 5.10
C ASN A 14 -12.49 -1.99 4.18
N THR A 15 -11.70 -0.96 4.55
CA THR A 15 -11.52 0.23 3.70
C THR A 15 -10.80 -0.06 2.39
N PHE A 16 -9.90 -1.05 2.38
CA PHE A 16 -9.17 -1.48 1.19
C PHE A 16 -9.81 -2.67 0.48
N ASP A 17 -11.01 -3.10 0.89
CA ASP A 17 -11.76 -4.11 0.14
C ASP A 17 -12.15 -3.57 -1.24
N ASP A 18 -12.04 -4.39 -2.28
CA ASP A 18 -12.30 -3.96 -3.66
C ASP A 18 -13.74 -3.46 -3.84
N ARG A 19 -14.72 -3.96 -3.06
CA ARG A 19 -16.11 -3.48 -3.14
C ARG A 19 -16.26 -2.10 -2.52
N TYR A 20 -15.59 -1.86 -1.38
CA TYR A 20 -15.60 -0.56 -0.74
C TYR A 20 -14.90 0.48 -1.62
N LEU A 21 -13.72 0.15 -2.15
CA LEU A 21 -12.98 1.04 -3.05
C LEU A 21 -13.74 1.31 -4.35
N ALA A 22 -14.43 0.31 -4.93
CA ALA A 22 -15.24 0.53 -6.12
C ALA A 22 -16.38 1.54 -5.89
N GLN A 23 -16.89 1.61 -4.66
CA GLN A 23 -17.98 2.51 -4.30
C GLN A 23 -17.48 3.91 -3.91
N GLU A 24 -16.45 3.99 -3.07
CA GLU A 24 -16.05 5.24 -2.42
C GLU A 24 -14.82 5.89 -3.08
N LEU A 25 -13.93 5.10 -3.69
CA LEU A 25 -12.65 5.56 -4.25
C LEU A 25 -12.30 4.82 -5.57
N PRO A 26 -13.15 4.92 -6.62
CA PRO A 26 -13.00 4.12 -7.85
C PRO A 26 -11.68 4.39 -8.57
N ASP A 27 -11.21 5.64 -8.57
CA ASP A 27 -9.93 6.03 -9.20
C ASP A 27 -8.74 5.34 -8.51
N LEU A 28 -8.78 5.21 -7.18
CA LEU A 28 -7.75 4.49 -6.44
C LEU A 28 -7.78 3.00 -6.76
N LEU A 29 -8.98 2.40 -6.88
CA LEU A 29 -9.12 1.00 -7.27
C LEU A 29 -8.51 0.74 -8.65
N GLU A 30 -8.78 1.62 -9.62
CA GLU A 30 -8.22 1.52 -10.97
C GLU A 30 -6.68 1.55 -10.93
N GLN A 31 -6.10 2.48 -10.17
CA GLN A 31 -4.66 2.57 -10.02
C GLN A 31 -4.05 1.33 -9.35
N LEU A 32 -4.72 0.77 -8.34
CA LEU A 32 -4.30 -0.50 -7.71
C LEU A 32 -4.33 -1.68 -8.69
N GLN A 33 -5.33 -1.73 -9.58
CA GLN A 33 -5.41 -2.76 -10.61
C GLN A 33 -4.30 -2.63 -11.66
N LYS A 34 -3.96 -1.39 -12.05
CA LYS A 34 -2.82 -1.10 -12.95
C LYS A 34 -1.50 -1.55 -12.33
N VAL A 35 -1.25 -1.19 -11.06
CA VAL A 35 -0.07 -1.65 -10.31
C VAL A 35 -0.01 -3.18 -10.30
N LYS A 36 -1.13 -3.86 -10.03
CA LYS A 36 -1.23 -5.33 -10.03
C LYS A 36 -0.90 -5.94 -11.40
N ALA A 37 -1.32 -5.30 -12.49
CA ALA A 37 -0.98 -5.72 -13.85
C ALA A 37 0.54 -5.60 -14.10
N VAL A 38 1.16 -4.49 -13.70
CA VAL A 38 2.62 -4.27 -13.81
C VAL A 38 3.39 -5.33 -13.03
N VAL A 39 3.00 -5.59 -11.78
CA VAL A 39 3.61 -6.61 -10.92
C VAL A 39 3.49 -7.99 -11.56
N THR A 40 2.31 -8.33 -12.07
CA THR A 40 2.03 -9.64 -12.69
C THR A 40 2.86 -9.83 -13.95
N PHE A 41 2.92 -8.82 -14.82
CA PHE A 41 3.77 -8.85 -16.01
C PHE A 41 5.24 -9.03 -15.64
N SER A 42 5.72 -8.28 -14.64
CA SER A 42 7.10 -8.33 -14.16
C SER A 42 7.49 -9.74 -13.69
N LYS A 43 6.61 -10.43 -12.96
CA LYS A 43 6.85 -11.81 -12.52
C LYS A 43 6.79 -12.82 -13.66
N GLN A 44 5.76 -12.75 -14.51
CA GLN A 44 5.55 -13.71 -15.61
C GLN A 44 6.68 -13.69 -16.63
N ARG A 45 7.29 -12.52 -16.86
CA ARG A 45 8.35 -12.33 -17.86
C ARG A 45 9.76 -12.41 -17.28
N GLY A 46 9.91 -12.88 -16.04
CA GLY A 46 11.21 -13.04 -15.38
C GLY A 46 11.95 -11.72 -15.15
N LEU A 47 11.27 -10.57 -15.19
CA LEU A 47 11.89 -9.26 -14.90
C LEU A 47 12.34 -9.16 -13.45
N THR A 48 11.81 -10.01 -12.57
CA THR A 48 12.21 -10.09 -11.16
C THR A 48 13.71 -10.34 -10.97
N SER A 49 14.38 -11.00 -11.91
CA SER A 49 15.84 -11.21 -11.86
C SER A 49 16.66 -10.04 -12.38
N GLN A 50 16.02 -9.05 -13.03
CA GLN A 50 16.65 -7.85 -13.59
C GLN A 50 16.42 -6.62 -12.70
N LEU A 51 15.50 -6.74 -11.74
CA LEU A 51 15.18 -5.71 -10.76
C LEU A 51 16.00 -5.91 -9.48
N THR A 52 16.43 -4.81 -8.86
CA THR A 52 17.21 -4.84 -7.60
C THR A 52 16.46 -5.53 -6.46
N HIS A 53 15.12 -5.43 -6.47
CA HIS A 53 14.24 -6.06 -5.50
C HIS A 53 13.06 -6.73 -6.20
N SER A 54 12.60 -7.89 -5.68
CA SER A 54 11.43 -8.56 -6.22
C SER A 54 10.17 -7.72 -6.05
N VAL A 55 9.31 -7.68 -7.07
CA VAL A 55 8.02 -6.99 -6.97
C VAL A 55 7.05 -7.78 -6.09
N CYS A 56 6.54 -7.17 -5.03
CA CYS A 56 5.57 -7.79 -4.12
C CYS A 56 4.20 -7.94 -4.79
N GLN A 57 3.60 -9.13 -4.70
CA GLN A 57 2.18 -9.32 -5.05
C GLN A 57 1.33 -9.16 -3.79
N GLU A 58 0.11 -8.68 -4.00
CA GLU A 58 -0.94 -8.66 -2.99
C GLU A 58 -1.18 -10.06 -2.39
N ILE A 59 -1.41 -10.10 -1.07
CA ILE A 59 -1.75 -11.29 -0.30
C ILE A 59 -3.04 -10.96 0.45
N CYS A 60 -4.14 -11.56 0.01
CA CYS A 60 -5.51 -11.22 0.44
C CYS A 60 -5.74 -11.28 1.97
N THR A 61 -4.90 -12.04 2.71
CA THR A 61 -5.01 -12.22 4.17
C THR A 61 -4.28 -11.15 5.00
N ARG A 62 -3.56 -10.22 4.39
CA ARG A 62 -2.88 -9.10 5.09
C ARG A 62 -3.26 -7.77 4.45
N TRP A 63 -3.84 -6.87 5.24
CA TRP A 63 -4.29 -5.55 4.76
C TRP A 63 -3.15 -4.74 4.14
N ASN A 64 -1.94 -4.87 4.67
CA ASN A 64 -0.77 -4.14 4.20
C ASN A 64 -0.19 -4.68 2.88
N SER A 65 -0.75 -5.72 2.29
CA SER A 65 -0.21 -6.32 1.07
C SER A 65 -0.42 -5.45 -0.18
N LYS A 66 -1.52 -4.68 -0.26
CA LYS A 66 -1.71 -3.66 -1.31
C LYS A 66 -0.69 -2.53 -1.17
N LEU A 67 -0.44 -2.07 0.07
CA LEU A 67 0.60 -1.08 0.36
C LEU A 67 1.99 -1.59 -0.01
N ALA A 68 2.34 -2.82 0.39
CA ALA A 68 3.62 -3.44 0.05
C ALA A 68 3.81 -3.59 -1.47
N MET A 69 2.74 -3.87 -2.21
CA MET A 69 2.76 -3.92 -3.68
C MET A 69 3.04 -2.53 -4.28
N ILE A 70 2.39 -1.47 -3.78
CA ILE A 70 2.63 -0.09 -4.20
C ILE A 70 4.07 0.33 -3.89
N GLU A 71 4.52 0.20 -2.64
CA GLU A 71 5.89 0.54 -2.21
C GLU A 71 6.94 -0.19 -3.04
N SER A 72 6.70 -1.49 -3.27
CA SER A 72 7.58 -2.32 -4.06
C SER A 72 7.67 -1.86 -5.51
N MET A 73 6.58 -1.41 -6.14
CA MET A 73 6.63 -0.85 -7.49
C MET A 73 7.34 0.51 -7.50
N LEU A 74 6.98 1.41 -6.57
CA LEU A 74 7.53 2.77 -6.48
C LEU A 74 9.06 2.77 -6.26
N SER A 75 9.58 1.86 -5.44
CA SER A 75 11.02 1.76 -5.13
C SER A 75 11.92 1.47 -6.33
N GLN A 76 11.33 1.00 -7.43
CA GLN A 76 12.03 0.56 -8.65
C GLN A 76 11.27 1.02 -9.89
N TYR A 77 10.47 2.08 -9.76
CA TYR A 77 9.59 2.59 -10.81
C TYR A 77 10.37 2.84 -12.11
N ASP A 78 11.48 3.57 -12.01
CA ASP A 78 12.27 3.96 -13.17
C ASP A 78 12.92 2.75 -13.85
N ALA A 79 13.29 1.72 -13.09
CA ALA A 79 13.81 0.47 -13.65
C ALA A 79 12.70 -0.30 -14.39
N ILE A 80 11.49 -0.36 -13.82
CA ILE A 80 10.32 -0.99 -14.46
C ILE A 80 9.95 -0.24 -15.74
N GLU A 81 9.92 1.10 -15.71
CA GLU A 81 9.62 1.97 -16.85
C GLU A 81 10.59 1.73 -18.00
N ASN A 82 11.90 1.84 -17.75
CA ASN A 82 12.92 1.55 -18.76
C ASN A 82 12.78 0.15 -19.38
N HIS A 83 12.41 -0.84 -18.56
CA HIS A 83 12.20 -2.20 -19.04
C HIS A 83 10.94 -2.36 -19.89
N LEU A 84 9.85 -1.69 -19.54
CA LEU A 84 8.61 -1.72 -20.31
C LEU A 84 8.78 -0.99 -21.65
N ASP A 85 9.43 0.18 -21.63
CA ASP A 85 9.74 0.96 -22.83
C ASP A 85 10.60 0.17 -23.81
N SER A 86 11.64 -0.53 -23.33
CA SER A 86 12.50 -1.37 -24.16
C SER A 86 11.75 -2.50 -24.88
N ARG A 87 10.52 -2.81 -24.45
CA ARG A 87 9.65 -3.86 -25.00
C ARG A 87 8.40 -3.29 -25.68
N GLY A 88 8.30 -1.96 -25.82
CA GLY A 88 7.13 -1.28 -26.38
C GLY A 88 5.86 -1.51 -25.57
N ASN A 89 5.98 -1.67 -24.25
CA ASN A 89 4.86 -1.95 -23.37
C ASN A 89 4.44 -0.69 -22.60
N LEU A 90 3.17 -0.32 -22.69
CA LEU A 90 2.63 0.94 -22.17
C LEU A 90 1.94 0.78 -20.79
N LEU A 91 2.19 -0.32 -20.07
CA LEU A 91 1.51 -0.63 -18.80
C LEU A 91 1.69 0.43 -17.69
N LEU A 92 2.70 1.31 -17.78
CA LEU A 92 2.92 2.41 -16.84
C LEU A 92 2.39 3.77 -17.33
N GLU A 93 1.98 3.90 -18.59
CA GLU A 93 1.62 5.19 -19.20
C GLU A 93 0.48 5.90 -18.44
N ASP A 94 -0.50 5.13 -17.96
CA ASP A 94 -1.67 5.63 -17.22
C ASP A 94 -1.58 5.42 -15.71
N VAL A 95 -0.40 5.09 -15.18
CA VAL A 95 -0.16 4.93 -13.74
C VAL A 95 0.14 6.29 -13.13
N ASN A 96 -0.75 6.73 -12.23
CA ASN A 96 -0.57 7.97 -11.49
C ASN A 96 0.43 7.75 -10.33
N LYS A 97 1.72 7.90 -10.64
CA LYS A 97 2.82 7.77 -9.67
C LYS A 97 2.65 8.71 -8.47
N THR A 98 2.13 9.92 -8.68
CA THR A 98 1.90 10.91 -7.61
C THR A 98 0.85 10.41 -6.63
N LEU A 99 -0.33 10.02 -7.12
CA LEU A 99 -1.41 9.48 -6.28
C LEU A 99 -0.94 8.25 -5.49
N LEU A 100 -0.25 7.32 -6.14
CA LEU A 100 0.27 6.13 -5.47
C LEU A 100 1.30 6.45 -4.39
N THR A 101 2.13 7.48 -4.63
CA THR A 101 3.10 7.97 -3.64
C THR A 101 2.40 8.62 -2.44
N GLU A 102 1.35 9.41 -2.69
CA GLU A 102 0.54 10.03 -1.64
C GLU A 102 -0.19 8.98 -0.80
N VAL A 103 -0.80 7.99 -1.43
CA VAL A 103 -1.46 6.87 -0.75
C VAL A 103 -0.45 6.07 0.08
N ALA A 104 0.74 5.78 -0.46
CA ALA A 104 1.78 5.07 0.28
C ALA A 104 2.21 5.85 1.53
N LYS A 105 2.46 7.17 1.39
CA LYS A 105 2.79 8.06 2.52
C LYS A 105 1.65 8.16 3.53
N PHE A 106 0.41 8.26 3.07
CA PHE A 106 -0.76 8.33 3.94
C PHE A 106 -0.92 7.07 4.79
N LEU A 107 -0.57 5.90 4.25
CA LEU A 107 -0.71 4.62 4.95
C LEU A 107 0.48 4.26 5.84
N GLU A 108 1.63 4.93 5.69
CA GLU A 108 2.85 4.65 6.46
C GLU A 108 2.63 4.66 7.98
N PRO A 109 1.91 5.64 8.59
CA PRO A 109 1.65 5.63 10.03
C PRO A 109 0.82 4.42 10.49
N PHE A 110 -0.07 3.91 9.63
CA PHE A 110 -0.90 2.75 9.92
C PHE A 110 -0.10 1.45 9.86
N LYS A 111 0.83 1.35 8.91
CA LYS A 111 1.77 0.24 8.79
C LYS A 111 2.67 0.18 10.02
N GLU A 112 3.27 1.30 10.39
CA GLU A 112 4.12 1.43 11.58
C GLU A 112 3.35 1.02 12.85
N ALA A 113 2.14 1.54 13.03
CA ALA A 113 1.30 1.22 14.18
C ALA A 113 0.96 -0.27 14.24
N SER A 114 0.61 -0.88 13.11
CA SER A 114 0.27 -2.31 13.06
C SER A 114 1.49 -3.18 13.40
N GLU A 115 2.64 -2.90 12.81
CA GLU A 115 3.88 -3.64 13.08
C GLU A 115 4.32 -3.52 14.55
N LYS A 116 4.19 -2.33 15.14
CA LYS A 116 4.57 -2.09 16.55
C LYS A 116 3.60 -2.67 17.55
N LEU A 117 2.31 -2.69 17.24
CA LEU A 117 1.28 -3.30 18.09
C LEU A 117 1.24 -4.83 17.96
N GLU A 118 1.81 -5.39 16.89
CA GLU A 118 1.95 -6.84 16.69
C GLU A 118 3.25 -7.42 17.30
N GLN A 119 4.23 -6.58 17.66
CA GLN A 119 5.46 -7.02 18.32
C GLN A 119 5.15 -7.60 19.72
N ASN A 120 5.47 -8.89 19.92
CA ASN A 120 5.19 -9.66 21.15
C ASN A 120 5.99 -9.19 22.39
N GLU A 121 6.89 -8.22 22.26
CA GLU A 121 7.64 -7.64 23.38
C GLU A 121 6.79 -6.56 24.07
N VAL A 122 5.98 -6.99 25.04
CA VAL A 122 5.19 -6.16 25.97
C VAL A 122 4.63 -4.89 25.31
N VAL A 123 3.54 -5.04 24.54
CA VAL A 123 2.73 -3.90 24.13
C VAL A 123 2.16 -3.23 25.38
N MET A 124 2.76 -2.11 25.79
CA MET A 124 2.27 -1.32 26.90
C MET A 124 0.99 -0.60 26.48
N LEU A 125 0.00 -0.49 27.38
CA LEU A 125 -1.22 0.30 27.14
C LEU A 125 -0.90 1.74 26.66
N LEU A 126 0.24 2.29 27.12
CA LEU A 126 0.79 3.56 26.67
C LEU A 126 1.10 3.58 25.16
N LEU A 127 1.66 2.49 24.62
CA LEU A 127 1.95 2.35 23.19
C LEU A 127 0.67 2.41 22.35
N VAL A 128 -0.38 1.73 22.82
CA VAL A 128 -1.71 1.77 22.19
C VAL A 128 -2.26 3.20 22.17
N LEU A 129 -2.22 3.90 23.32
CA LEU A 129 -2.70 5.27 23.44
C LEU A 129 -1.91 6.22 22.51
N MET A 130 -0.58 6.08 22.47
CA MET A 130 0.29 6.86 21.60
C MET A 130 -0.10 6.71 20.12
N TYR A 131 -0.23 5.47 19.63
CA TYR A 131 -0.60 5.23 18.24
C TYR A 131 -2.05 5.65 17.94
N TYR A 132 -2.97 5.47 18.88
CA TYR A 132 -4.34 5.98 18.71
C TYR A 132 -4.35 7.49 18.51
N THR A 133 -3.65 8.25 19.35
CA THR A 133 -3.57 9.71 19.23
C THR A 133 -2.85 10.13 17.95
N LYS A 134 -1.75 9.45 17.59
CA LYS A 134 -1.00 9.69 16.34
C LYS A 134 -1.89 9.50 15.12
N LEU A 135 -2.58 8.36 15.02
CA LEU A 135 -3.47 8.06 13.89
C LEU A 135 -4.69 8.97 13.84
N LYS A 136 -5.28 9.30 15.00
CA LYS A 136 -6.41 10.25 15.05
C LYS A 136 -6.01 11.62 14.53
N LYS A 137 -4.81 12.11 14.87
CA LYS A 137 -4.26 13.35 14.33
C LYS A 137 -3.94 13.24 12.84
N HIS A 138 -3.45 12.10 12.38
CA HIS A 138 -3.19 11.86 10.96
C HIS A 138 -4.47 11.85 10.10
N LEU A 139 -5.60 11.47 10.70
CA LEU A 139 -6.92 11.45 10.05
C LEU A 139 -7.68 12.78 10.10
N THR A 140 -7.18 13.81 10.78
CA THR A 140 -7.82 15.12 10.72
C THR A 140 -7.45 15.80 9.42
N ALA A 141 -8.46 16.26 8.67
CA ALA A 141 -8.27 16.99 7.42
C ALA A 141 -7.28 18.15 7.62
N ASP A 142 -6.27 18.20 6.78
CA ASP A 142 -5.39 19.37 6.69
C ASP A 142 -6.06 20.43 5.82
N SER A 143 -5.68 21.68 6.04
CA SER A 143 -6.09 22.84 5.25
C SER A 143 -5.76 22.73 3.75
N THR A 144 -4.91 21.76 3.37
CA THR A 144 -4.50 21.47 2.00
C THR A 144 -5.28 20.34 1.33
N ASP A 145 -6.18 19.65 2.03
CA ASP A 145 -6.95 18.51 1.49
C ASP A 145 -8.19 18.93 0.66
N SER A 146 -8.13 20.08 -0.01
CA SER A 146 -9.21 20.64 -0.85
C SER A 146 -9.13 20.23 -2.31
#